data_AF-A0A7S2AB72-F1
#
_entry.id   AF-A0A7S2AB72-F1
#
_cell.length_a   1.000
_cell.length_b   1.000
_cell.length_c   1.000
_cell.angle_alpha   90.00
_cell.angle_beta   90.00
_cell.angle_gamma   90.00
#
_symmetry.space_group_name_H-M   'P 1'
#
loop_
_entity.id
_entity.type
_entity.pdbx_description
1 polymer ?
#
loop_
_entity_poly.entity_id
_entity_poly.type
_entity_poly.pdbx_seq_one_letter_code
_entity_poly.pdbx_strand_id
1 'polypeptide(L)'
;AQYSNLIAPIAVDAVLRVIDPETSTDVDLRDIRVVKTLGKTIDDTELIDGIVFTQSAVKQAGGPTYIKDAKIGLIQFQLSPPKTNMDNTTFITDYEQMDRILEEERKYILSQCRIIKKTGCNVLLIQKSIL
;
A
#
# COMPACT_ATOMS: atom_id res chain seq x y z
N ALA A 1 -24.12 18.12 20.07
CA ALA A 1 -25.11 18.64 19.10
C ALA A 1 -24.49 19.56 18.04
N GLN A 2 -23.52 20.44 18.37
CA GLN A 2 -22.98 21.43 17.41
C GLN A 2 -22.44 20.87 16.09
N TYR A 3 -21.80 19.70 16.08
CA TYR A 3 -21.24 19.09 14.86
C TYR A 3 -22.16 18.06 14.19
N SER A 4 -23.39 17.90 14.69
CA SER A 4 -24.33 16.90 14.17
C SER A 4 -24.69 17.18 12.71
N ASN A 5 -24.74 18.45 12.32
CA ASN A 5 -25.09 18.86 10.97
C ASN A 5 -24.01 18.49 9.94
N LEU A 6 -22.75 18.34 10.36
CA LEU A 6 -21.65 17.95 9.48
C LEU A 6 -21.50 16.43 9.41
N ILE A 7 -21.55 15.75 10.56
CA ILE A 7 -21.27 14.31 10.64
C ILE A 7 -22.48 13.48 10.18
N ALA A 8 -23.71 13.93 10.42
CA ALA A 8 -24.91 13.21 10.01
C ALA A 8 -24.98 12.97 8.48
N PRO A 9 -24.80 13.98 7.61
CA PRO A 9 -24.82 13.74 6.16
C PRO A 9 -23.66 12.84 5.74
N ILE A 10 -22.45 13.03 6.28
CA ILE A 10 -21.28 12.18 5.99
C ILE A 10 -21.58 10.71 6.30
N ALA A 11 -22.21 10.41 7.43
CA ALA A 11 -22.54 9.04 7.82
C ALA A 11 -23.60 8.42 6.89
N VAL A 12 -24.63 9.19 6.52
CA VAL A 12 -25.68 8.74 5.60
C VAL A 12 -25.11 8.47 4.21
N ASP A 13 -24.32 9.41 3.68
CA ASP A 13 -23.71 9.31 2.36
C ASP A 13 -22.72 8.13 2.28
N ALA A 14 -21.94 7.89 3.34
CA ALA A 14 -21.02 6.75 3.40
C ALA A 14 -21.76 5.41 3.31
N VAL A 15 -22.88 5.26 4.02
CA VAL A 15 -23.70 4.04 4.01
C VAL A 15 -24.38 3.85 2.65
N LEU A 16 -24.94 4.91 2.08
CA LEU A 16 -25.59 4.88 0.77
C LEU A 16 -24.64 4.49 -0.37
N ARG A 17 -23.33 4.74 -0.23
CA ARG A 17 -22.31 4.35 -1.22
C ARG A 17 -21.86 2.89 -1.11
N VAL A 18 -22.00 2.29 0.07
CA VAL A 18 -21.61 0.89 0.31
C VAL A 18 -22.76 -0.06 0.00
N ILE A 19 -24.00 0.37 0.24
CA ILE A 19 -25.19 -0.44 -0.01
C ILE A 19 -25.62 -0.33 -1.47
N ASP A 20 -25.76 -1.48 -2.14
CA ASP A 20 -26.56 -1.55 -3.37
C ASP A 20 -28.01 -1.93 -2.97
N PRO A 21 -28.98 -1.03 -3.20
CA PRO A 21 -30.36 -1.22 -2.74
C PRO A 21 -31.09 -2.41 -3.40
N GLU A 22 -30.54 -2.95 -4.49
CA GLU A 22 -31.10 -4.07 -5.25
C GLU A 22 -30.65 -5.45 -4.72
N THR A 23 -29.52 -5.54 -4.03
CA THR A 23 -28.83 -6.81 -3.74
C THR A 23 -28.72 -7.16 -2.27
N SER A 24 -28.72 -6.18 -1.35
CA SER A 24 -28.53 -6.48 0.07
C SER A 24 -29.25 -5.54 1.01
N THR A 25 -29.89 -6.12 2.02
CA THR A 25 -30.54 -5.42 3.14
C THR A 25 -29.60 -5.14 4.32
N ASP A 26 -28.42 -5.76 4.34
CA ASP A 26 -27.42 -5.62 5.40
C ASP A 26 -26.18 -4.89 4.90
N VAL A 27 -25.57 -4.08 5.77
CA VAL A 27 -24.40 -3.24 5.44
C VAL A 27 -23.22 -3.67 6.29
N ASP A 28 -22.13 -4.08 5.64
CA ASP A 28 -20.89 -4.37 6.35
C ASP A 28 -20.15 -3.07 6.70
N LEU A 29 -20.14 -2.75 7.99
CA LEU A 29 -19.42 -1.58 8.51
C LEU A 29 -17.90 -1.68 8.33
N ARG A 30 -17.35 -2.85 7.98
CA ARG A 30 -15.92 -3.03 7.69
C ARG A 30 -15.49 -2.33 6.40
N ASP A 31 -16.42 -2.09 5.48
CA ASP A 31 -16.15 -1.39 4.23
C ASP A 31 -16.02 0.13 4.44
N ILE A 32 -16.57 0.66 5.53
CA ILE A 32 -16.45 2.06 5.93
C ILE A 32 -15.25 2.24 6.87
N ARG A 33 -14.12 2.67 6.31
CA ARG A 33 -12.88 2.86 7.07
C ARG A 33 -12.75 4.28 7.63
N VAL A 34 -12.85 4.42 8.96
CA VAL A 34 -12.60 5.69 9.65
C VAL A 34 -11.11 5.85 9.96
N VAL A 35 -10.45 6.81 9.30
CA VAL A 35 -9.05 7.16 9.55
C VAL A 35 -8.97 8.43 10.39
N LYS A 36 -8.26 8.37 11.52
CA LYS A 36 -8.05 9.53 12.41
C LYS A 36 -6.64 10.05 12.23
N THR A 37 -6.52 11.36 11.98
CA THR A 37 -5.23 12.06 11.90
C THR A 37 -5.18 13.12 13.00
N LEU A 38 -4.02 13.27 13.63
CA LEU A 38 -3.81 14.28 14.68
C LEU A 38 -3.57 15.66 14.06
N GLY A 39 -4.09 16.72 14.69
CA GLY A 39 -3.76 18.10 14.37
C GLY A 39 -4.80 18.89 13.57
N LYS A 40 -5.93 18.27 13.22
CA LYS A 40 -7.09 18.96 12.58
C LYS A 40 -8.25 19.10 13.55
N THR A 41 -9.20 19.97 13.21
CA THR A 41 -10.45 20.13 13.96
C THR A 41 -11.53 19.16 13.46
N ILE A 42 -12.61 19.01 14.23
CA ILE A 42 -13.75 18.17 13.82
C ILE A 42 -14.42 18.74 12.56
N ASP A 43 -14.37 20.06 12.37
CA ASP A 43 -14.95 20.74 11.21
C ASP A 43 -14.20 20.41 9.90
N ASP A 44 -12.95 19.96 9.98
CA ASP A 44 -12.14 19.54 8.83
C ASP A 44 -12.40 18.07 8.41
N THR A 45 -13.44 17.43 8.97
CA THR A 45 -13.78 16.04 8.64
C THR A 45 -14.50 16.00 7.30
N GLU A 46 -13.98 15.21 6.38
CA GLU A 46 -14.53 15.04 5.04
C GLU A 46 -14.74 13.55 4.71
N LEU A 47 -15.74 13.28 3.87
CA LEU A 47 -15.94 11.96 3.27
C LEU A 47 -15.12 11.86 2.00
N ILE A 48 -14.21 10.90 1.94
CA ILE A 48 -13.35 10.67 0.77
C ILE A 48 -13.91 9.53 -0.06
N ASP A 49 -14.10 9.79 -1.36
CA ASP A 49 -14.45 8.79 -2.36
C ASP A 49 -13.24 7.91 -2.72
N GLY A 50 -12.90 6.99 -1.83
CA GLY A 50 -11.81 6.05 -2.01
C GLY A 50 -11.20 5.56 -0.69
N ILE A 51 -10.01 4.97 -0.78
CA ILE A 51 -9.28 4.43 0.37
C ILE A 51 -8.18 5.39 0.79
N VAL A 52 -8.16 5.71 2.08
CA VAL A 52 -7.10 6.52 2.69
C VAL A 52 -6.08 5.63 3.40
N PHE A 53 -4.82 5.79 3.03
CA PHE A 53 -3.68 5.18 3.71
C PHE A 53 -3.03 6.20 4.64
N THR A 54 -2.73 5.79 5.87
CA THR A 54 -1.97 6.61 6.83
C THR A 54 -0.47 6.56 6.57
N GLN A 55 0.00 5.62 5.76
CA GLN A 55 1.40 5.47 5.40
C GLN A 55 1.80 6.51 4.38
N SER A 56 2.98 7.08 4.56
CA SER A 56 3.56 8.01 3.57
C SER A 56 4.28 7.26 2.46
N ALA A 57 4.32 7.86 1.27
CA ALA A 57 5.12 7.33 0.16
C ALA A 57 6.60 7.24 0.55
N VAL A 58 7.31 6.24 0.01
CA VAL A 58 8.73 6.02 0.29
C VAL A 58 9.55 7.18 -0.30
N LYS A 59 10.03 8.08 0.56
CA LYS A 59 10.82 9.26 0.16
C LYS A 59 12.26 8.94 -0.22
N GLN A 60 12.80 7.82 0.27
CA GLN A 60 14.21 7.46 0.12
C GLN A 60 14.68 7.34 -1.34
N ALA A 61 13.78 6.97 -2.25
CA ALA A 61 14.08 6.83 -3.68
C ALA A 61 13.41 7.92 -4.55
N GLY A 62 12.97 9.03 -3.94
CA GLY A 62 12.24 10.08 -4.67
C GLY A 62 10.82 9.68 -5.07
N GLY A 63 10.08 9.05 -4.15
CA GLY A 63 8.70 8.61 -4.39
C GLY A 63 7.79 9.76 -4.86
N PRO A 64 6.96 9.53 -5.88
CA PRO A 64 6.04 10.55 -6.40
C PRO A 64 4.99 10.92 -5.35
N THR A 65 4.70 12.21 -5.22
CA THR A 65 3.69 12.74 -4.30
C THR A 65 2.28 12.69 -4.89
N TYR A 66 2.17 12.75 -6.21
CA TYR A 66 0.90 12.75 -6.93
C TYR A 66 1.05 12.03 -8.28
N ILE A 67 0.10 11.15 -8.58
CA ILE A 67 0.03 10.43 -9.85
C ILE A 67 -1.41 10.52 -10.36
N LYS A 68 -1.59 11.02 -11.58
CA LYS A 68 -2.86 10.98 -12.30
C LYS A 68 -2.98 9.66 -13.07
N ASP A 69 -4.19 9.11 -13.15
CA ASP A 69 -4.49 7.85 -13.86
C ASP A 69 -3.62 6.68 -13.35
N ALA A 70 -3.69 6.45 -12.04
CA ALA A 70 -2.91 5.43 -11.36
C ALA A 70 -3.36 4.00 -11.69
N LYS A 71 -2.46 3.16 -12.18
CA LYS A 71 -2.56 1.70 -12.18
C LYS A 71 -1.89 1.18 -10.91
N ILE A 72 -2.73 0.78 -9.95
CA ILE A 72 -2.32 0.34 -8.63
C ILE A 72 -2.08 -1.17 -8.64
N GLY A 73 -0.88 -1.59 -8.23
CA GLY A 73 -0.52 -2.99 -8.02
C GLY A 73 -0.42 -3.30 -6.53
N LEU A 74 -1.05 -4.40 -6.11
CA LEU A 74 -0.94 -4.95 -4.77
C LEU A 74 0.05 -6.11 -4.79
N ILE A 75 1.11 -6.02 -3.98
CA ILE A 75 2.11 -7.08 -3.85
C ILE A 75 2.15 -7.56 -2.40
N GLN A 76 1.92 -8.86 -2.21
CA GLN A 76 1.98 -9.51 -0.90
C GLN A 76 3.39 -10.02 -0.54
N PHE A 77 4.30 -10.12 -1.51
CA PHE A 77 5.68 -10.58 -1.29
C PHE A 77 6.68 -9.43 -1.09
N GLN A 78 7.84 -9.74 -0.50
CA GLN A 78 8.92 -8.77 -0.27
C GLN A 78 9.77 -8.54 -1.52
N LEU A 79 10.14 -7.29 -1.78
CA LEU A 79 11.25 -6.95 -2.68
C LEU A 79 12.55 -6.91 -1.88
N SER A 80 13.10 -8.09 -1.58
CA SER A 80 14.36 -8.26 -0.86
C SER A 80 15.32 -9.16 -1.64
N PRO A 81 16.62 -9.19 -1.26
CA PRO A 81 17.50 -10.28 -1.68
C PRO A 81 16.86 -11.65 -1.37
N PRO A 82 17.24 -12.69 -2.12
CA PRO A 82 16.65 -14.02 -1.98
C PRO A 82 16.87 -14.56 -0.56
N LYS A 83 15.81 -14.55 0.25
CA LYS A 83 15.79 -15.23 1.55
C LYS A 83 15.26 -16.64 1.33
N THR A 84 16.05 -17.65 1.70
CA THR A 84 15.58 -19.03 1.80
C THR A 84 14.83 -19.22 3.11
N ASN A 85 13.75 -20.00 3.10
CA ASN A 85 13.02 -20.34 4.33
C ASN A 85 13.76 -21.35 5.23
N MET A 86 14.79 -22.02 4.69
CA MET A 86 15.71 -22.87 5.44
C MET A 86 16.98 -22.10 5.79
N ASP A 87 17.61 -22.47 6.90
CA ASP A 87 18.92 -21.97 7.31
C ASP A 87 19.91 -22.14 6.17
N ASN A 88 20.40 -21.01 5.65
CA ASN A 88 21.35 -20.99 4.55
C ASN A 88 22.62 -20.28 5.02
N THR A 89 23.72 -21.03 5.00
CA THR A 89 25.05 -20.52 5.29
C THR A 89 25.81 -20.39 3.97
N THR A 90 26.00 -19.16 3.51
CA THR A 90 26.86 -18.88 2.37
C THR A 90 28.33 -18.93 2.80
N PHE A 91 29.03 -19.98 2.41
CA PHE A 91 30.47 -20.08 2.59
C PHE A 91 31.19 -19.33 1.47
N ILE A 92 31.98 -18.34 1.83
CA ILE A 92 32.73 -17.51 0.90
C ILE A 92 34.18 -17.93 0.99
N THR A 93 34.71 -18.54 -0.07
CA THR A 93 36.09 -19.04 -0.08
C THR A 93 37.06 -18.07 -0.74
N ASP A 94 36.56 -17.19 -1.61
CA ASP A 94 37.39 -16.29 -2.41
C ASP A 94 36.78 -14.89 -2.52
N TYR A 95 37.61 -13.87 -2.71
CA TYR A 95 37.19 -12.48 -2.85
C TYR A 95 36.34 -12.24 -4.11
N GLU A 96 36.63 -12.93 -5.21
CA GLU A 96 35.84 -12.80 -6.45
C GLU A 96 34.39 -13.31 -6.28
N GLN A 97 34.16 -14.25 -5.35
CA GLN A 97 32.82 -14.77 -5.05
C GLN A 97 31.97 -13.74 -4.30
N MET A 98 32.58 -12.88 -3.45
CA MET A 98 31.86 -11.78 -2.78
C MET A 98 31.21 -10.85 -3.79
N ASP A 99 31.98 -10.40 -4.79
CA ASP A 99 31.49 -9.46 -5.80
C ASP A 99 30.40 -10.10 -6.68
N ARG A 100 30.55 -11.39 -7.01
CA ARG A 100 29.52 -12.13 -7.76
C ARG A 100 28.20 -12.24 -6.99
N ILE A 101 28.23 -12.52 -5.69
CA ILE A 101 27.02 -12.60 -4.85
C ILE A 101 26.31 -11.24 -4.83
N LEU A 102 27.05 -10.15 -4.62
CA LEU A 102 26.49 -8.80 -4.61
C LEU A 102 25.84 -8.42 -5.95
N GLU A 103 26.41 -8.86 -7.07
CA GLU A 103 25.80 -8.68 -8.39
C GLU A 103 24.52 -9.52 -8.56
N GLU A 104 24.51 -10.77 -8.11
CA GLU A 104 23.35 -11.66 -8.24
C GLU A 104 22.15 -11.16 -7.43
N GLU A 105 22.36 -10.69 -6.20
CA GLU A 105 21.30 -10.10 -5.38
C GLU A 105 20.68 -8.88 -6.07
N ARG A 106 21.51 -8.01 -6.67
CA ARG A 106 21.04 -6.85 -7.43
C ARG A 106 20.28 -7.26 -8.70
N LYS A 107 20.79 -8.25 -9.44
CA LYS A 107 20.13 -8.78 -10.65
C LYS A 107 18.77 -9.40 -10.30
N TYR A 108 18.67 -10.08 -9.16
CA TYR A 108 17.42 -10.66 -8.69
C TYR A 108 16.36 -9.58 -8.45
N ILE A 109 16.66 -8.54 -7.65
CA ILE A 109 15.72 -7.44 -7.39
C ILE A 109 15.34 -6.73 -8.70
N LEU A 110 16.32 -6.49 -9.58
CA LEU A 110 16.07 -5.84 -10.88
C LEU A 110 15.13 -6.68 -11.77
N SER A 111 15.24 -8.00 -11.75
CA SER A 111 14.36 -8.88 -12.52
C SER A 111 12.89 -8.74 -12.11
N GLN A 112 12.61 -8.64 -10.80
CA GLN A 112 11.27 -8.42 -10.26
C GLN A 112 10.74 -7.03 -10.64
N CYS A 113 11.57 -5.99 -10.49
CA CYS A 113 11.22 -4.64 -10.91
C CYS A 113 10.92 -4.54 -12.42
N ARG A 114 11.62 -5.30 -13.27
CA ARG A 114 11.33 -5.34 -14.72
C ARG A 114 9.95 -5.93 -15.01
N ILE A 115 9.55 -6.98 -14.30
CA ILE A 115 8.21 -7.58 -14.46
C ILE A 115 7.15 -6.56 -14.08
N ILE A 116 7.31 -5.89 -12.93
CA ILE A 116 6.42 -4.81 -12.48
C ILE A 116 6.37 -3.67 -13.49
N LYS A 117 7.50 -3.28 -14.07
CA LYS A 117 7.52 -2.21 -15.08
C LYS A 117 6.78 -2.60 -16.35
N LYS A 118 6.87 -3.87 -16.77
CA LYS A 118 6.18 -4.40 -17.96
C LYS A 118 4.66 -4.38 -17.82
N THR A 119 4.11 -4.54 -16.62
CA THR A 119 2.65 -4.44 -16.41
C THR A 119 2.13 -3.01 -16.55
N GLY A 120 3.01 -2.01 -16.59
CA GLY A 120 2.63 -0.60 -16.66
C GLY A 120 2.08 -0.03 -15.34
N CYS A 121 2.31 -0.74 -14.24
CA CYS A 121 1.96 -0.29 -12.89
C CYS A 121 2.73 0.98 -12.52
N ASN A 122 2.04 1.99 -11.99
CA ASN A 122 2.65 3.27 -11.58
C ASN A 122 2.59 3.53 -10.07
N VAL A 123 1.65 2.90 -9.36
CA VAL A 123 1.57 2.90 -7.88
C VAL A 123 1.66 1.47 -7.40
N LEU A 124 2.49 1.20 -6.40
CA LEU A 124 2.69 -0.13 -5.86
C LEU A 124 2.53 -0.12 -4.34
N LEU A 125 1.64 -0.97 -3.84
CA LEU A 125 1.43 -1.17 -2.41
C LEU A 125 2.05 -2.52 -2.04
N ILE A 126 3.08 -2.46 -1.19
CA ILE A 126 3.76 -3.65 -0.66
C ILE A 126 3.25 -3.89 0.74
N GLN A 127 2.81 -5.11 1.01
CA GLN A 127 2.49 -5.51 2.37
C GLN A 127 3.76 -5.48 3.22
N LYS A 128 3.71 -4.83 4.39
CA LYS A 128 4.82 -4.88 5.35
C LYS A 128 5.05 -6.33 5.74
N SER A 129 6.20 -6.85 5.37
CA SER A 129 6.57 -8.19 5.79
C SER A 129 7.17 -8.18 7.18
N ILE A 130 6.84 -9.23 7.91
CA ILE A 130 7.23 -9.50 9.29
C ILE A 130 8.22 -10.67 9.39
N LEU A 131 8.84 -11.05 8.27
CA LEU A 131 9.88 -12.08 8.13
C LEU A 131 11.30 -11.49 8.06
#